data_AF-A0A2E0NBM6-F1
#
_entry.id   AF-A0A2E0NBM6-F1
#
_cell.length_a   1.000
_cell.length_b   1.000
_cell.length_c   1.000
_cell.angle_alpha   90.00
_cell.angle_beta   90.00
_cell.angle_gamma   90.00
#
_symmetry.space_group_name_H-M   'P 1'
#
loop_
_entity.id
_entity.type
_entity.pdbx_description
1 polymer ?
#
loop_
_entity_poly.entity_id
_entity_poly.type
_entity_poly.pdbx_seq_one_letter_code
_entity_poly.pdbx_strand_id
1 'polypeptide(L)'
;MTINTEFEITREDEQFFGKMGSFGIPKFDKIMNGGVPRGFTILALTDPGAGAELFAKQFLSPCEEPENTVYISTNETSEEIMQVFDKYNWLNELKIISIG
;
A
#
# COMPACT_ATOMS: atom_id res chain seq x y z
N MET A 1 -4.66 12.52 23.07
CA MET A 1 -3.21 12.36 22.94
C MET A 1 -2.91 12.51 21.46
N THR A 2 -2.52 13.70 21.02
CA THR A 2 -2.27 13.98 19.60
C THR A 2 -0.83 13.59 19.30
N ILE A 3 -0.65 12.50 18.55
CA ILE A 3 0.64 12.16 17.95
C ILE A 3 0.80 13.06 16.73
N ASN A 4 1.50 14.18 16.90
CA ASN A 4 2.04 14.97 15.80
C ASN A 4 3.27 14.24 15.27
N THR A 5 3.05 13.27 14.40
CA THR A 5 4.10 12.79 13.49
C THR A 5 4.05 13.67 12.25
N GLU A 6 4.92 14.68 12.21
CA GLU A 6 5.22 15.38 10.96
C GLU A 6 5.90 14.36 10.03
N PHE A 7 5.19 13.96 8.98
CA PHE A 7 5.71 13.06 7.95
C PHE A 7 6.26 13.94 6.83
N GLU A 8 7.57 14.20 6.86
CA GLU A 8 8.25 14.99 5.84
C GLU A 8 9.03 14.02 4.94
N ILE A 9 8.64 13.93 3.66
CA ILE A 9 9.42 13.18 2.67
C ILE A 9 10.70 13.97 2.44
N THR A 10 11.82 13.43 2.88
CA THR A 10 13.12 14.09 2.75
C THR A 10 13.70 13.87 1.36
N ARG A 11 14.66 14.71 0.98
CA ARG A 11 15.46 14.47 -0.24
C ARG A 11 16.27 13.18 -0.17
N GLU A 12 16.57 12.69 1.03
CA GLU A 12 17.29 11.44 1.26
C GLU A 12 16.39 10.25 0.95
N ASP A 13 15.11 10.31 1.33
CA ASP A 13 14.11 9.28 0.98
C ASP A 13 13.90 9.16 -0.53
N GLU A 14 13.80 10.29 -1.24
CA GLU A 14 13.71 10.30 -2.71
C GLU A 14 14.97 9.74 -3.38
N GLN A 15 16.16 9.95 -2.80
CA GLN A 15 17.41 9.40 -3.31
C GLN A 15 17.54 7.90 -3.04
N PHE A 16 17.04 7.44 -1.90
CA PHE A 16 17.14 6.05 -1.48
C PHE A 16 16.10 5.16 -2.19
N PHE A 17 14.83 5.58 -2.22
CA PHE A 17 13.73 4.80 -2.77
C PHE A 17 13.33 5.18 -4.20
N GLY A 18 13.92 6.24 -4.75
CA GLY A 18 13.62 6.75 -6.08
C GLY A 18 12.29 7.51 -6.16
N LYS A 19 11.98 8.03 -7.36
CA LYS A 19 10.81 8.92 -7.56
C LYS A 19 9.48 8.20 -7.77
N MET A 20 9.52 6.90 -8.05
CA MET A 20 8.33 6.10 -8.38
C MET A 20 8.20 4.93 -7.41
N GLY A 21 6.99 4.67 -6.92
CA GLY A 21 6.61 3.45 -6.21
C GLY A 21 5.91 2.46 -7.15
N SER A 22 6.09 1.16 -6.90
CA SER A 22 5.43 0.09 -7.68
C SER A 22 3.99 -0.12 -7.22
N PHE A 23 3.10 -0.50 -8.14
CA PHE A 23 1.77 -1.02 -7.82
C PHE A 23 1.78 -2.52 -7.44
N GLY A 24 2.95 -3.15 -7.38
CA GLY A 24 3.11 -4.59 -7.18
C GLY A 24 2.76 -5.42 -8.42
N ILE A 25 2.41 -4.78 -9.54
CA ILE A 25 2.01 -5.43 -10.78
C ILE A 25 2.96 -4.97 -11.90
N PRO A 26 4.01 -5.74 -12.23
CA PRO A 26 5.07 -5.27 -13.14
C PRO A 26 4.58 -4.82 -14.52
N LYS A 27 3.54 -5.49 -15.05
CA LYS A 27 2.92 -5.10 -16.33
C LYS A 27 2.19 -3.77 -16.23
N PHE A 28 1.54 -3.50 -15.10
CA PHE A 28 0.81 -2.27 -14.86
C PHE A 28 1.77 -1.11 -14.62
N ASP A 29 2.84 -1.33 -13.83
CA ASP A 29 3.91 -0.35 -13.62
C ASP A 29 4.50 0.13 -14.95
N LYS A 30 4.72 -0.81 -15.89
CA LYS A 30 5.22 -0.46 -17.23
C LYS A 30 4.25 0.43 -18.01
N ILE A 31 2.95 0.19 -17.91
CA ILE A 31 1.90 1.02 -18.56
C ILE A 31 1.83 2.40 -17.90
N MET A 32 2.08 2.46 -16.59
CA MET A 32 2.12 3.69 -15.80
C MET A 32 3.47 4.42 -15.85
N ASN A 33 4.36 4.07 -16.79
CA ASN A 33 5.70 4.65 -16.95
C ASN A 33 6.60 4.54 -15.69
N GLY A 34 6.53 3.40 -15.02
CA GLY A 34 7.38 3.08 -13.87
C GLY A 34 6.66 3.09 -12.52
N GLY A 35 5.34 3.32 -12.49
CA GLY A 35 4.52 3.20 -11.28
C GLY A 35 3.87 4.53 -10.87
N VAL A 36 3.66 4.72 -9.57
CA VAL A 36 3.09 5.96 -9.00
C VAL A 36 4.21 6.92 -8.57
N PRO A 37 4.15 8.21 -8.94
CA PRO A 37 5.05 9.21 -8.37
C PRO A 37 4.91 9.31 -6.84
N ARG A 38 6.03 9.32 -6.10
CA ARG A 38 5.98 9.49 -4.65
C ARG A 38 5.38 10.85 -4.26
N GLY A 39 4.68 10.88 -3.13
CA GLY A 39 3.94 12.05 -2.65
C GLY A 39 2.56 12.25 -3.30
N PHE A 40 2.15 11.37 -4.22
CA PHE A 40 0.81 11.44 -4.82
C PHE A 40 -0.22 10.67 -3.98
N THR A 41 -1.42 11.23 -3.91
CA THR A 41 -2.61 10.51 -3.44
C THR A 41 -3.33 9.88 -4.62
N ILE A 42 -3.61 8.58 -4.54
CA ILE A 42 -4.38 7.85 -5.55
C ILE A 42 -5.79 7.58 -5.02
N LEU A 43 -6.80 7.80 -5.85
CA LEU A 43 -8.16 7.34 -5.62
C LEU A 43 -8.54 6.32 -6.69
N ALA A 44 -8.86 5.09 -6.28
CA ALA A 44 -9.39 4.05 -7.17
C ALA A 44 -10.91 4.03 -7.08
N LEU A 45 -11.59 4.15 -8.24
CA LEU A 45 -13.03 3.97 -8.36
C LEU A 45 -13.31 2.67 -9.08
N THR A 46 -14.12 1.82 -8.47
CA THR A 46 -14.36 0.45 -8.93
C THR A 46 -15.80 0.05 -8.70
N ASP A 47 -16.32 -0.81 -9.56
CA ASP A 47 -17.60 -1.47 -9.32
C ASP A 47 -17.47 -2.53 -8.21
N PRO A 48 -18.56 -2.84 -7.48
CA PRO A 48 -18.58 -3.93 -6.52
C PRO A 48 -18.14 -5.25 -7.16
N GLY A 49 -17.22 -5.96 -6.52
CA GLY A 49 -16.69 -7.23 -7.02
C GLY A 49 -15.58 -7.11 -8.08
N ALA A 50 -15.17 -5.91 -8.47
CA ALA A 50 -14.06 -5.70 -9.42
C ALA A 50 -12.66 -6.02 -8.84
N GLY A 51 -12.57 -6.41 -7.56
CA GLY A 51 -11.31 -6.79 -6.91
C GLY A 51 -10.53 -5.61 -6.31
N ALA A 52 -11.20 -4.52 -5.94
CA ALA A 52 -10.59 -3.31 -5.39
C ALA A 52 -9.75 -3.58 -4.14
N GLU A 53 -10.26 -4.37 -3.19
CA GLU A 53 -9.54 -4.74 -1.98
C GLU A 53 -8.30 -5.59 -2.28
N LEU A 54 -8.41 -6.56 -3.19
CA LEU A 54 -7.24 -7.34 -3.61
C LEU A 54 -6.20 -6.46 -4.30
N PHE A 55 -6.62 -5.50 -5.13
CA PHE A 55 -5.73 -4.53 -5.75
C PHE A 55 -5.06 -3.63 -4.71
N ALA A 56 -5.77 -3.16 -3.69
CA ALA A 56 -5.20 -2.36 -2.61
C ALA A 56 -4.14 -3.15 -1.81
N LYS A 57 -4.39 -4.43 -1.50
CA LYS A 57 -3.40 -5.31 -0.87
C LYS A 57 -2.19 -5.57 -1.78
N GLN A 58 -2.41 -5.78 -3.07
CA GLN A 58 -1.35 -5.94 -4.08
C GLN A 58 -0.50 -4.67 -4.21
N PHE A 59 -1.12 -3.49 -4.18
CA PHE A 59 -0.46 -2.19 -4.17
C PHE A 59 0.44 -2.02 -2.94
N LEU A 60 0.06 -2.62 -1.81
CA LEU A 60 0.84 -2.61 -0.58
C LEU A 60 1.98 -3.63 -0.57
N SER A 61 1.84 -4.74 -1.29
CA SER A 61 2.83 -5.83 -1.26
C SER A 61 4.29 -5.46 -1.59
N PRO A 62 4.60 -4.47 -2.46
CA PRO A 62 5.97 -4.01 -2.68
C PRO A 62 6.42 -2.91 -1.72
N CYS A 63 5.72 -2.67 -0.61
CA CYS A 63 6.11 -1.64 0.36
C CYS A 63 7.55 -1.86 0.82
N GLU A 64 8.33 -0.78 0.84
CA GLU A 64 9.75 -0.83 1.18
C GLU A 64 9.99 -0.79 2.69
N GLU A 65 9.06 -0.17 3.43
CA GLU A 65 9.07 -0.09 4.90
C GLU A 65 7.73 -0.57 5.46
N PRO A 66 7.53 -1.89 5.64
CA PRO A 66 6.29 -2.45 6.18
C PRO A 66 5.92 -1.88 7.56
N GLU A 67 6.91 -1.64 8.43
CA GLU A 67 6.75 -1.12 9.79
C GLU A 67 6.22 0.32 9.83
N ASN A 68 6.46 1.08 8.76
CA ASN A 68 6.01 2.47 8.58
C ASN A 68 4.77 2.56 7.68
N THR A 69 4.18 1.42 7.34
CA THR A 69 3.07 1.33 6.40
C THR A 69 1.80 0.86 7.13
N VAL A 70 0.68 1.56 6.89
CA VAL A 70 -0.61 1.27 7.53
C VAL A 70 -1.65 0.88 6.48
N TYR A 71 -2.31 -0.26 6.68
CA TYR A 71 -3.49 -0.66 5.93
C TYR A 71 -4.74 -0.47 6.79
N ILE A 72 -5.66 0.38 6.34
CA ILE A 72 -6.91 0.67 7.05
C ILE A 72 -8.07 0.07 6.27
N SER A 73 -8.91 -0.73 6.94
CA SER A 73 -10.11 -1.33 6.38
C SER A 73 -11.36 -0.99 7.19
N THR A 74 -12.49 -0.86 6.51
CA THR A 74 -13.81 -0.68 7.13
C THR A 74 -14.68 -1.94 7.05
N ASN A 75 -14.33 -2.90 6.20
CA ASN A 75 -15.20 -4.02 5.83
C ASN A 75 -14.56 -5.40 6.07
N GLU A 76 -13.25 -5.46 6.34
CA GLU A 76 -12.51 -6.72 6.55
C GLU A 76 -11.79 -6.66 7.89
N THR A 77 -11.84 -7.77 8.63
CA THR A 77 -11.08 -7.96 9.87
C THR A 77 -9.59 -8.10 9.60
N SER A 78 -8.76 -7.85 10.62
CA SER A 78 -7.31 -8.02 10.52
C SER A 78 -6.94 -9.46 10.13
N GLU A 79 -7.64 -10.45 10.64
CA GLU A 79 -7.42 -11.87 10.34
C GLU A 79 -7.70 -12.19 8.86
N GLU A 80 -8.80 -11.70 8.29
CA GLU A 80 -9.13 -11.89 6.88
C GLU A 80 -8.09 -11.24 5.97
N ILE A 81 -7.63 -10.04 6.32
CA ILE A 81 -6.57 -9.34 5.58
C ILE A 81 -5.28 -10.18 5.62
N MET A 82 -4.85 -10.62 6.80
CA MET A 82 -3.62 -11.40 6.97
C MET A 82 -3.66 -12.72 6.22
N GLN A 83 -4.80 -13.42 6.18
CA GLN A 83 -4.97 -14.63 5.39
C GLN A 83 -4.67 -14.41 3.90
N VAL A 84 -5.01 -13.24 3.36
CA VAL A 84 -4.72 -12.89 1.96
C VAL A 84 -3.21 -12.63 1.77
N PHE A 85 -2.58 -11.89 2.68
CA PHE A 85 -1.12 -11.65 2.62
C PHE A 85 -0.32 -12.94 2.69
N ASP A 86 -0.67 -13.84 3.62
CA ASP A 86 -0.04 -15.15 3.76
C ASP A 86 -0.26 -16.01 2.51
N LYS A 87 -1.48 -16.02 1.95
CA LYS A 87 -1.81 -16.77 0.73
C LYS A 87 -0.94 -16.38 -0.47
N TYR A 88 -0.58 -15.10 -0.59
CA TYR A 88 0.27 -14.60 -1.69
C TYR A 88 1.75 -14.47 -1.31
N ASN A 89 2.12 -14.87 -0.09
CA ASN A 89 3.48 -14.79 0.44
C ASN A 89 4.03 -13.35 0.38
N TRP A 90 3.19 -12.37 0.73
CA TRP A 90 3.55 -10.97 0.87
C TRP A 90 4.05 -10.66 2.29
N LEU A 91 4.78 -9.55 2.43
CA LEU A 91 5.30 -9.09 3.73
C LEU A 91 4.14 -8.81 4.69
N ASN A 92 4.24 -9.34 5.90
CA ASN A 92 3.15 -9.34 6.88
C ASN A 92 3.49 -8.57 8.18
N GLU A 93 4.55 -7.75 8.13
CA GLU A 93 4.99 -6.86 9.22
C GLU A 93 4.24 -5.51 9.24
N LEU A 94 3.15 -5.43 8.48
CA LEU A 94 2.34 -4.23 8.28
C LEU A 94 1.44 -3.92 9.47
N LYS A 95 1.21 -2.64 9.73
CA LYS A 95 0.21 -2.21 10.71
C LYS A 95 -1.19 -2.23 10.10
N ILE A 96 -2.05 -3.14 10.55
CA ILE A 96 -3.44 -3.24 10.11
C ILE A 96 -4.38 -2.59 11.13
N ILE A 97 -5.31 -1.77 10.63
CA ILE A 97 -6.38 -1.16 11.42
C ILE A 97 -7.71 -1.53 10.77
N SER A 98 -8.45 -2.47 11.38
CA SER A 98 -9.86 -2.70 11.03
C SER A 98 -10.76 -1.83 11.90
N ILE A 99 -11.73 -1.17 11.27
CA ILE A 99 -12.80 -0.41 11.92
C ILE A 99 -14.12 -1.20 11.90
N GLY A 100 -14.19 -2.28 11.12
CA GLY A 100 -15.32 -3.21 11.05
C GLY A 100 -15.20 -4.35 12.06
#